data_AF-A0AB34KYZ3-F1
#
_entry.id   AF-A0AB34KYZ3-F1
#
_cell.length_a   1.000
_cell.length_b   1.000
_cell.length_c   1.000
_cell.angle_alpha   90.00
_cell.angle_beta   90.00
_cell.angle_gamma   90.00
#
_symmetry.space_group_name_H-M   'P 1'
#
loop_
_entity.id
_entity.type
_entity.pdbx_description
1 polymer ?
#
loop_
_entity_poly.entity_id
_entity_poly.type
_entity_poly.pdbx_seq_one_letter_code
_entity_poly.pdbx_strand_id
1 'polypeptide(L)'
;MANQEDFKHNEIVTDTPQVETGNVASVSAVKRKLSARHVQLMAVAGAIGIGLFVGIGGVLAKAGPIALTLGYMFYGLCFIWPLTLHVGEMCAWLPIRGSLFGLATRLVDPALGFAMGIDLES
;
A
#
# COMPACT_ATOMS: atom_id res chain seq x y z
N MET A 1 -54.13 16.78 8.35
CA MET A 1 -53.46 16.33 7.13
C MET A 1 -51.97 16.59 7.31
N ALA A 2 -51.27 15.68 8.00
CA ALA A 2 -49.86 15.82 8.33
C ALA A 2 -49.08 14.71 7.61
N ASN A 3 -48.37 15.18 6.59
CA ASN A 3 -47.20 14.66 5.88
C ASN A 3 -46.68 13.27 6.27
N GLN A 4 -46.70 12.35 5.31
CA GLN A 4 -46.15 11.00 5.38
C GLN A 4 -44.99 10.84 4.38
N GLU A 5 -43.95 11.67 4.48
CA GLU A 5 -42.75 11.50 3.65
C GLU A 5 -41.41 11.59 4.45
N ASP A 6 -41.42 11.85 5.76
CA ASP A 6 -40.18 12.16 6.51
C ASP A 6 -39.53 10.98 7.27
N PHE A 7 -40.03 9.75 7.15
CA PHE A 7 -39.59 8.64 8.00
C PHE A 7 -38.89 7.50 7.27
N LYS A 8 -37.90 7.80 6.41
CA LYS A 8 -36.92 6.79 5.94
C LYS A 8 -35.55 7.40 5.60
N HIS A 9 -34.75 7.79 6.60
CA HIS A 9 -33.33 7.41 6.56
C HIS A 9 -32.60 7.67 7.88
N ASN A 10 -31.79 6.67 8.23
CA ASN A 10 -30.52 6.79 8.94
C ASN A 10 -30.56 6.64 10.46
N GLU A 11 -30.76 5.39 10.88
CA GLU A 11 -30.33 4.87 12.18
C GLU A 11 -28.80 5.02 12.33
N ILE A 12 -28.38 5.85 13.27
CA ILE A 12 -26.99 6.06 13.67
C ILE A 12 -26.81 5.38 15.03
N VAL A 13 -26.31 4.16 15.05
CA VAL A 13 -25.61 3.57 16.21
C VAL A 13 -24.65 2.52 15.67
N THR A 14 -23.36 2.62 16.01
CA THR A 14 -22.52 1.49 16.47
C THR A 14 -21.13 2.02 16.81
N ASP A 15 -20.80 1.94 18.10
CA ASP A 15 -19.51 2.19 18.74
C ASP A 15 -18.40 1.22 18.26
N THR A 16 -17.16 1.68 18.35
CA THR A 16 -15.89 0.92 18.24
C THR A 16 -15.68 0.06 19.52
N PRO A 17 -14.73 -0.90 19.68
CA PRO A 17 -13.83 -1.68 18.80
C PRO A 17 -14.12 -3.20 18.82
N GLN A 18 -13.48 -4.04 17.97
CA GLN A 18 -13.01 -5.40 18.31
C GLN A 18 -12.00 -5.90 17.25
N VAL A 19 -10.78 -6.23 17.68
CA VAL A 19 -9.85 -7.13 16.98
C VAL A 19 -10.13 -8.53 17.54
N GLU A 20 -10.48 -9.50 16.69
CA GLU A 20 -9.90 -10.86 16.66
C GLU A 20 -10.70 -11.78 15.72
N THR A 21 -9.95 -12.45 14.86
CA THR A 21 -10.11 -13.85 14.42
C THR A 21 -11.52 -14.34 14.07
N GLY A 22 -11.81 -14.39 12.78
CA GLY A 22 -12.84 -15.27 12.22
C GLY A 22 -13.98 -14.55 11.50
N ASN A 23 -14.29 -15.11 10.33
CA ASN A 23 -15.51 -14.91 9.56
C ASN A 23 -15.68 -13.58 8.79
N VAL A 24 -15.88 -13.75 7.48
CA VAL A 24 -16.09 -12.72 6.46
C VAL A 24 -17.52 -12.17 6.53
N ALA A 25 -17.79 -11.24 7.45
CA ALA A 25 -19.03 -10.47 7.40
C ALA A 25 -18.85 -9.08 8.00
N SER A 26 -19.23 -8.06 7.21
CA SER A 26 -19.30 -6.63 7.54
C SER A 26 -17.98 -5.86 7.61
N VAL A 27 -17.36 -5.64 6.44
CA VAL A 27 -16.61 -4.39 6.22
C VAL A 27 -17.62 -3.26 6.30
N SER A 28 -17.82 -2.72 7.50
CA SER A 28 -18.68 -1.56 7.75
C SER A 28 -18.32 -0.44 6.75
N ALA A 29 -19.34 0.18 6.18
CA ALA A 29 -19.27 1.03 5.00
C ALA A 29 -18.43 2.29 5.25
N VAL A 30 -17.11 2.17 5.13
CA VAL A 30 -16.22 3.33 5.04
C VAL A 30 -16.67 4.13 3.83
N LYS A 31 -17.15 5.36 4.07
CA LYS A 31 -17.44 6.34 3.01
C LYS A 31 -16.15 6.56 2.22
N ARG A 32 -16.01 5.86 1.08
CA ARG A 32 -14.93 6.04 0.11
C ARG A 32 -15.07 7.42 -0.53
N LYS A 33 -14.69 8.48 0.20
CA LYS A 33 -14.60 9.86 -0.28
C LYS A 33 -13.15 10.32 -0.52
N LEU A 34 -12.18 9.40 -0.48
CA LEU A 34 -10.82 9.66 -0.92
C LEU A 34 -10.79 9.67 -2.45
N SER A 35 -10.80 10.89 -3.00
CA SER A 35 -10.55 11.14 -4.42
C SER A 35 -9.26 10.45 -4.86
N ALA A 36 -9.25 9.94 -6.10
CA ALA A 36 -8.07 9.32 -6.72
C ALA A 36 -6.79 10.18 -6.58
N ARG A 37 -6.95 11.51 -6.53
CA ARG A 37 -5.86 12.46 -6.30
C ARG A 37 -5.17 12.26 -4.94
N HIS A 38 -5.92 12.01 -3.86
CA HIS A 38 -5.30 11.78 -2.54
C HIS A 38 -4.51 10.47 -2.52
N VAL A 39 -5.01 9.43 -3.18
CA VAL A 39 -4.32 8.13 -3.26
C VAL A 39 -3.00 8.26 -4.04
N GLN A 40 -3.01 8.99 -5.15
CA GLN A 40 -1.79 9.29 -5.91
C GLN A 40 -0.78 10.10 -5.09
N LEU A 41 -1.25 11.09 -4.32
CA LEU A 41 -0.38 11.88 -3.44
C LEU A 41 0.26 11.01 -2.34
N MET A 42 -0.47 10.06 -1.76
CA MET A 42 0.10 9.11 -0.81
C MET A 42 1.18 8.23 -1.45
N ALA A 43 0.94 7.74 -2.66
CA ALA A 43 1.92 6.93 -3.39
C ALA A 43 3.22 7.72 -3.69
N VAL A 44 3.09 8.98 -4.12
CA VAL A 44 4.24 9.86 -4.39
C VAL A 44 5.00 10.20 -3.12
N ALA A 45 4.31 10.44 -2.00
CA ALA A 45 4.93 10.70 -0.71
C ALA A 45 5.75 9.51 -0.19
N GLY A 46 5.28 8.28 -0.41
CA GLY A 46 6.04 7.07 -0.11
C GLY A 46 7.28 6.91 -1.00
N ALA A 47 7.16 7.20 -2.30
CA ALA A 47 8.26 7.06 -3.25
C ALA A 47 9.38 8.11 -3.09
N ILE A 48 9.03 9.36 -2.71
CA ILE A 48 9.99 10.48 -2.58
C ILE A 48 10.56 10.58 -1.15
N GLY A 49 10.15 9.71 -0.22
CA GLY A 49 10.40 9.83 1.23
C GLY A 49 11.86 10.11 1.66
N ILE A 50 12.04 10.37 2.95
CA ILE A 50 13.31 10.83 3.56
C ILE A 50 14.52 9.92 3.20
N GLY A 51 14.28 8.63 2.97
CA GLY A 51 15.31 7.68 2.54
C GLY A 51 16.03 8.08 1.25
N LEU A 52 15.35 8.75 0.32
CA LEU A 52 15.98 9.28 -0.89
C LEU A 52 16.99 10.40 -0.54
N PHE A 53 16.62 11.31 0.37
CA PHE A 53 17.49 12.42 0.77
C PHE A 53 18.70 11.95 1.59
N VAL A 54 18.47 11.07 2.57
CA VAL A 54 19.53 10.49 3.41
C VAL A 54 20.46 9.61 2.56
N GLY A 55 19.91 8.85 1.62
CA GLY A 55 20.68 8.03 0.68
C GLY A 55 21.55 8.89 -0.24
N ILE A 56 20.96 9.90 -0.88
CA ILE A 56 21.65 10.75 -1.87
C ILE A 56 22.79 11.57 -1.24
N GLY A 57 22.63 12.09 -0.02
CA GLY A 57 23.60 13.01 0.59
C GLY A 57 25.03 12.47 0.64
N GLY A 58 25.20 11.19 1.02
CA GLY A 58 26.52 10.56 1.10
C GLY A 58 27.12 10.18 -0.25
N VAL A 59 26.29 9.71 -1.19
CA VAL A 59 26.75 9.30 -2.53
C VAL A 59 27.03 10.49 -3.44
N LEU A 60 26.32 11.61 -3.28
CA LEU A 60 26.55 12.81 -4.09
C LEU A 60 27.96 13.38 -3.88
N ALA A 61 28.47 13.37 -2.64
CA ALA A 61 29.81 13.84 -2.31
C ALA A 61 30.93 12.93 -2.84
N LYS A 62 30.66 11.63 -3.02
CA LYS A 62 31.66 10.63 -3.47
C LYS A 62 31.64 10.37 -4.98
N ALA A 63 30.47 10.31 -5.59
CA ALA A 63 30.30 9.84 -6.98
C ALA A 63 30.12 11.00 -7.99
N GLY A 64 29.82 12.21 -7.53
CA GLY A 64 29.48 13.34 -8.39
C GLY A 64 28.05 13.25 -8.96
N PRO A 65 27.48 14.38 -9.43
CA PRO A 65 26.06 14.50 -9.76
C PRO A 65 25.63 13.64 -10.95
N ILE A 66 26.52 13.43 -11.92
CA ILE A 66 26.21 12.66 -13.14
C ILE A 66 26.18 11.15 -12.84
N ALA A 67 27.15 10.64 -12.09
CA ALA A 67 27.20 9.21 -11.79
C ALA A 67 26.02 8.78 -10.89
N LEU A 68 25.63 9.63 -9.93
CA LEU A 68 24.45 9.41 -9.10
C LEU A 68 23.17 9.31 -9.95
N THR A 69 22.97 10.26 -10.87
CA THR A 69 21.76 10.30 -11.71
C THR A 69 21.68 9.10 -12.64
N LEU A 70 22.80 8.73 -13.27
CA LEU A 70 22.87 7.55 -14.14
C LEU A 70 22.65 6.24 -13.38
N GLY A 71 23.25 6.09 -12.20
CA GLY A 71 23.05 4.91 -11.35
C GLY A 71 21.59 4.76 -10.91
N TYR A 72 20.96 5.87 -10.49
CA TYR A 72 19.55 5.86 -10.10
C TYR A 72 18.60 5.58 -11.28
N MET A 73 18.88 6.15 -12.45
CA MET A 73 18.13 5.85 -13.68
C MET A 73 18.25 4.39 -14.10
N PHE A 74 19.47 3.84 -14.11
CA PHE A 74 19.70 2.45 -14.48
C PHE A 74 19.01 1.49 -13.50
N TYR A 75 19.17 1.73 -12.19
CA TYR A 75 18.51 0.92 -11.18
C TYR A 75 16.98 1.01 -11.25
N GLY A 76 16.45 2.22 -11.41
CA GLY A 76 15.02 2.46 -11.54
C GLY A 76 14.42 1.77 -12.77
N LEU A 77 15.08 1.85 -13.91
CA LEU A 77 14.58 1.29 -15.17
C LEU A 77 14.75 -0.23 -15.26
N CYS A 78 15.89 -0.77 -14.82
CA CYS A 78 16.18 -2.20 -14.94
C CYS A 78 15.53 -3.06 -13.85
N PHE A 79 15.32 -2.52 -12.64
CA PHE A 79 14.82 -3.31 -11.51
C PHE A 79 13.44 -2.83 -11.03
N ILE A 80 13.31 -1.57 -10.64
CA ILE A 80 12.06 -1.07 -10.00
C ILE A 80 10.88 -1.04 -10.98
N TRP A 81 11.10 -0.57 -12.21
CA TRP A 81 10.06 -0.49 -13.23
C TRP A 81 9.42 -1.84 -13.55
N PRO A 82 10.18 -2.89 -13.96
CA PRO A 82 9.57 -4.19 -14.22
C PRO A 82 8.96 -4.78 -12.95
N LEU A 83 9.59 -4.64 -11.77
CA LEU A 83 9.03 -5.14 -10.52
C LEU A 83 7.64 -4.55 -10.23
N THR A 84 7.53 -3.23 -10.30
CA THR A 84 6.26 -2.52 -10.01
C THR A 84 5.20 -2.85 -11.05
N LEU A 85 5.59 -3.04 -12.31
CA LEU A 85 4.69 -3.48 -13.37
C LEU A 85 4.11 -4.87 -13.08
N HIS A 86 4.95 -5.84 -12.69
CA HIS A 86 4.48 -7.19 -12.34
C HIS A 86 3.58 -7.16 -11.09
N VAL A 87 3.95 -6.39 -10.08
CA VAL A 87 3.12 -6.22 -8.86
C VAL A 87 1.79 -5.55 -9.21
N GLY A 88 1.80 -4.58 -10.13
CA GLY A 88 0.59 -3.91 -10.63
C GLY A 88 -0.37 -4.89 -11.30
N GLU A 89 0.13 -5.76 -12.17
CA GLU A 89 -0.65 -6.85 -12.76
C GLU A 89 -1.21 -7.75 -11.65
N MET A 90 -0.40 -8.25 -10.72
CA MET A 90 -0.92 -9.10 -9.63
C MET A 90 -2.01 -8.42 -8.79
N CYS A 91 -1.90 -7.11 -8.52
CA CYS A 91 -2.91 -6.34 -7.79
C CYS A 91 -4.24 -6.22 -8.54
N ALA A 92 -4.22 -6.25 -9.88
CA ALA A 92 -5.42 -6.18 -10.71
C ALA A 92 -6.20 -7.51 -10.72
N TRP A 93 -5.49 -8.65 -10.65
CA TRP A 93 -6.12 -9.98 -10.69
C TRP A 93 -6.77 -10.39 -9.37
N LEU A 94 -6.19 -9.99 -8.23
CA LEU A 94 -6.73 -10.32 -6.91
C LEU A 94 -6.66 -9.09 -5.99
N PRO A 95 -7.68 -8.19 -6.03
CA PRO A 95 -7.70 -6.98 -5.20
C PRO A 95 -8.01 -7.34 -3.74
N ILE A 96 -7.04 -7.94 -3.06
CA ILE A 96 -7.10 -8.25 -1.64
C ILE A 96 -6.76 -6.99 -0.85
N ARG A 97 -7.49 -6.73 0.22
CA ARG A 97 -7.11 -5.75 1.24
C ARG A 97 -5.96 -6.34 2.08
N GLY A 98 -4.74 -6.33 1.56
CA GLY A 98 -3.57 -6.93 2.21
C GLY A 98 -2.27 -6.22 1.83
N SER A 99 -1.24 -6.35 2.67
CA SER A 99 0.11 -5.88 2.33
C SER A 99 0.67 -6.68 1.15
N LEU A 100 1.69 -6.14 0.48
CA LEU A 100 2.41 -6.84 -0.59
C LEU A 100 2.90 -8.23 -0.13
N PHE A 101 3.18 -8.37 1.16
CA PHE A 101 3.53 -9.64 1.79
C PHE A 101 2.38 -10.66 1.81
N GLY A 102 1.16 -10.19 2.10
CA GLY A 102 -0.05 -11.01 2.03
C GLY A 102 -0.33 -11.57 0.63
N LEU A 103 0.06 -10.82 -0.41
CA LEU A 103 0.00 -11.27 -1.81
C LEU A 103 1.07 -12.36 -2.09
N ALA A 104 2.28 -12.18 -1.57
CA ALA A 104 3.39 -13.13 -1.72
C ALA A 104 3.13 -14.47 -1.02
N THR A 105 2.56 -14.47 0.19
CA THR A 105 2.20 -15.70 0.94
C THR A 105 1.21 -16.60 0.22
N ARG A 106 0.34 -16.03 -0.64
CA ARG A 106 -0.69 -16.81 -1.34
C ARG A 106 -0.31 -17.19 -2.77
N LEU A 107 0.61 -16.46 -3.40
CA LEU A 107 1.02 -16.68 -4.80
C LEU A 107 2.31 -17.49 -4.95
N VAL A 108 3.22 -17.44 -3.97
CA VAL A 108 4.52 -18.14 -4.07
C VAL A 108 4.53 -19.40 -3.21
N ASP A 109 4.47 -19.26 -1.89
CA ASP A 109 4.30 -20.37 -0.93
C ASP A 109 4.15 -19.81 0.51
N PRO A 110 3.35 -20.43 1.40
CA PRO A 110 3.26 -20.04 2.81
C PRO A 110 4.60 -20.04 3.55
N ALA A 111 5.56 -20.88 3.17
CA ALA A 111 6.89 -20.95 3.80
C ALA A 111 7.73 -19.70 3.55
N LEU A 112 7.56 -19.03 2.41
CA LEU A 112 8.23 -17.76 2.12
C LEU A 112 7.68 -16.63 3.01
N GLY A 113 6.39 -16.74 3.35
CA GLY A 113 5.72 -15.94 4.36
C GLY A 113 6.27 -16.12 5.77
N PHE A 114 6.55 -17.36 6.15
CA PHE A 114 7.16 -17.65 7.44
C PHE A 114 8.60 -17.12 7.48
N ALA A 115 9.40 -17.39 6.43
CA ALA A 115 10.81 -17.01 6.35
C ALA A 115 11.05 -15.50 6.52
N MET A 116 10.30 -14.63 5.84
CA MET A 116 10.48 -13.18 6.03
C MET A 116 9.95 -12.67 7.38
N GLY A 117 9.10 -13.44 8.06
CA GLY A 117 8.67 -13.12 9.42
C GLY A 117 9.76 -13.41 10.44
N ILE A 118 10.50 -14.51 10.29
CA ILE A 118 11.56 -14.89 11.23
C ILE A 118 12.77 -13.96 11.14
N ASP A 119 13.08 -13.44 9.94
CA ASP A 119 14.22 -12.54 9.71
C ASP A 119 14.06 -11.17 10.41
N LEU A 120 12.85 -10.83 10.88
CA LEU A 120 12.57 -9.61 11.62
C LEU A 120 12.85 -9.70 13.13
N GLU A 121 13.18 -10.87 13.68
CA GLU A 121 13.31 -11.11 15.13
C GLU A 121 14.76 -11.29 15.63
N SER A 122 15.79 -11.10 14.78
CA SER A 122 17.23 -11.12 15.15
C SER A 122 17.89 -9.76 15.02
#